data_AF-A0A939KYT3-F1
#
_entry.id   AF-A0A939KYT3-F1
#
_cell.length_a   1.000
_cell.length_b   1.000
_cell.length_c   1.000
_cell.angle_alpha   90.00
_cell.angle_beta   90.00
_cell.angle_gamma   90.00
#
_symmetry.space_group_name_H-M   'P 1'
#
loop_
_entity.id
_entity.type
_entity.pdbx_description
1 polymer ?
#
loop_
_entity_poly.entity_id
_entity_poly.type
_entity_poly.pdbx_seq_one_letter_code
_entity_poly.pdbx_strand_id
1 'polypeptide(L)'
;MTSDETTVPAVGVRPLDEVFDAIATANRRPQPWTGFDHGVLEAYRWAVGAQVAAPVTATALGAAGPCRAQLLAECQAAAVRVRDALEAGADGAGALGAYQALAWLCGHHDDRP
;
A
#
# COMPACT_ATOMS: atom_id res chain seq x y z
N MET A 1 -15.11 -35.31 -7.96
CA MET A 1 -13.84 -34.60 -8.13
C MET A 1 -14.16 -33.27 -8.79
N THR A 2 -14.42 -32.23 -8.00
CA THR A 2 -14.60 -30.87 -8.51
C THR A 2 -13.29 -30.14 -8.26
N SER A 3 -12.74 -29.60 -9.33
CA SER A 3 -11.47 -28.90 -9.41
C SER A 3 -11.29 -27.92 -8.25
N ASP A 4 -10.20 -28.07 -7.49
CA ASP A 4 -9.67 -27.00 -6.65
C ASP A 4 -9.32 -25.84 -7.59
N GLU A 5 -10.24 -24.90 -7.74
CA GLU A 5 -9.93 -23.59 -8.29
C GLU A 5 -8.90 -22.98 -7.35
N THR A 6 -7.63 -23.11 -7.74
CA THR A 6 -6.51 -22.58 -6.95
C THR A 6 -6.62 -21.07 -7.04
N THR A 7 -7.40 -20.47 -6.14
CA THR A 7 -7.55 -19.02 -6.03
C THR A 7 -6.15 -18.44 -5.85
N VAL A 8 -5.67 -17.74 -6.87
CA VAL A 8 -4.37 -17.08 -6.82
C VAL A 8 -4.42 -16.09 -5.64
N PRO A 9 -3.48 -16.18 -4.69
CA PRO A 9 -3.48 -15.26 -3.55
C PRO A 9 -3.31 -13.83 -4.07
N ALA A 10 -4.10 -12.90 -3.52
CA ALA A 10 -4.17 -11.53 -3.98
C ALA A 10 -4.20 -10.54 -2.80
N VAL A 11 -3.70 -9.34 -3.05
CA VAL A 11 -3.73 -8.20 -2.13
C VAL A 11 -4.53 -7.09 -2.80
N GLY A 12 -5.72 -6.81 -2.26
CA GLY A 12 -6.69 -5.93 -2.92
C GLY A 12 -7.19 -6.57 -4.22
N VAL A 13 -6.86 -5.99 -5.37
CA VAL A 13 -7.17 -6.53 -6.71
C VAL A 13 -5.94 -7.04 -7.45
N ARG A 14 -4.75 -6.97 -6.83
CA ARG A 14 -3.47 -7.34 -7.45
C ARG A 14 -3.05 -8.74 -6.99
N PRO A 15 -2.59 -9.62 -7.90
CA PRO A 15 -1.93 -10.87 -7.53
C PRO A 15 -0.77 -10.64 -6.55
N LEU A 16 -0.60 -11.56 -5.59
CA LEU A 16 0.39 -11.41 -4.52
C LEU A 16 1.83 -11.37 -5.05
N ASP A 17 2.14 -12.13 -6.09
CA ASP A 17 3.44 -12.11 -6.78
C ASP A 17 3.71 -10.75 -7.44
N GLU A 18 2.71 -10.14 -8.07
CA GLU A 18 2.82 -8.77 -8.62
C GLU A 18 3.16 -7.74 -7.53
N VAL A 19 2.59 -7.89 -6.33
CA VAL A 19 2.89 -7.02 -5.19
C VAL A 19 4.30 -7.24 -4.67
N PHE A 20 4.79 -8.48 -4.60
CA PHE A 20 6.18 -8.75 -4.24
C PHE A 20 7.18 -8.18 -5.27
N ASP A 21 6.87 -8.26 -6.56
CA ASP A 21 7.66 -7.64 -7.63
C ASP A 21 7.67 -6.11 -7.52
N ALA A 22 6.54 -5.51 -7.12
CA ALA A 22 6.46 -4.08 -6.83
C ALA A 22 7.35 -3.70 -5.64
N ILE A 23 7.34 -4.48 -4.55
CA ILE A 23 8.24 -4.29 -3.40
C ILE A 23 9.70 -4.38 -3.83
N ALA A 24 10.07 -5.40 -4.62
CA ALA A 24 11.44 -5.57 -5.10
C ALA A 24 11.88 -4.40 -6.00
N THR A 25 10.97 -3.88 -6.83
CA THR A 25 11.24 -2.72 -7.69
C THR A 25 11.41 -1.43 -6.87
N ALA A 26 10.54 -1.19 -5.89
CA ALA A 26 10.65 -0.03 -4.99
C ALA A 26 11.94 -0.06 -4.17
N ASN A 27 12.37 -1.22 -3.67
CA ASN A 27 13.65 -1.35 -2.93
C ASN A 27 14.90 -1.09 -3.80
N ARG A 28 14.79 -1.21 -5.14
CA ARG A 28 15.92 -0.95 -6.06
C ARG A 28 16.08 0.52 -6.43
N ARG A 29 15.19 1.42 -5.96
CA ARG A 29 15.31 2.86 -6.22
C ARG A 29 16.60 3.42 -5.60
N PRO A 30 17.25 4.41 -6.25
CA PRO A 30 18.46 5.05 -5.71
C PRO A 30 18.23 5.61 -4.31
N GLN A 31 19.25 5.50 -3.46
CA GLN A 31 19.23 6.03 -2.09
C GLN A 31 19.96 7.40 -2.01
N PRO A 32 19.62 8.26 -1.04
CA PRO A 32 18.64 8.05 0.04
C PRO A 32 17.20 8.08 -0.46
N TRP A 33 16.33 7.27 0.16
CA TRP A 33 14.90 7.25 -0.15
C TRP A 33 14.21 8.53 0.31
N THR A 34 13.29 9.02 -0.52
CA THR A 34 12.45 10.16 -0.18
C THR A 34 11.31 9.74 0.76
N GLY A 35 10.64 10.72 1.40
CA GLY A 35 9.43 10.43 2.19
C GLY A 35 8.37 9.69 1.37
N PHE A 36 8.25 10.01 0.08
CA PHE A 36 7.39 9.31 -0.86
C PHE A 36 7.78 7.84 -1.03
N ASP A 37 9.06 7.54 -1.25
CA ASP A 37 9.55 6.16 -1.39
C ASP A 37 9.27 5.33 -0.13
N HIS A 38 9.46 5.95 1.05
CA HIS A 38 9.10 5.33 2.32
C HIS A 38 7.61 5.00 2.40
N GLY A 39 6.73 5.94 2.04
CA GLY A 39 5.28 5.73 2.03
C GLY A 39 4.83 4.59 1.11
N VAL A 40 5.42 4.50 -0.09
CA VAL A 40 5.15 3.40 -1.03
C VAL A 40 5.56 2.05 -0.41
N LEU A 41 6.78 1.95 0.13
CA LEU A 41 7.30 0.71 0.70
C LEU A 41 6.54 0.27 1.96
N GLU A 42 6.19 1.20 2.84
CA GLU A 42 5.40 0.92 4.05
C GLU A 42 4.02 0.39 3.69
N ALA A 43 3.35 1.01 2.70
CA ALA A 43 2.05 0.55 2.22
C ALA A 43 2.10 -0.88 1.66
N TYR A 44 3.09 -1.19 0.81
CA TYR A 44 3.23 -2.54 0.29
C TYR A 44 3.57 -3.58 1.37
N ARG A 45 4.49 -3.25 2.29
CA ARG A 45 4.87 -4.15 3.38
C ARG A 45 3.71 -4.44 4.31
N TRP A 46 2.92 -3.42 4.66
CA TRP A 46 1.70 -3.59 5.43
C TRP A 46 0.69 -4.46 4.68
N ALA A 47 0.51 -4.21 3.38
CA ALA A 47 -0.46 -4.94 2.55
C ALA A 47 -0.15 -6.45 2.42
N VAL A 48 1.13 -6.85 2.46
CA VAL A 48 1.54 -8.27 2.48
C VAL A 48 1.72 -8.83 3.90
N GLY A 49 1.37 -8.08 4.96
CA GLY A 49 1.50 -8.52 6.35
C GLY A 49 2.92 -8.50 6.92
N ALA A 50 3.90 -7.97 6.18
CA ALA A 50 5.27 -7.79 6.65
C ALA A 50 5.42 -6.63 7.66
N GLN A 51 4.40 -5.79 7.79
CA GLN A 51 4.29 -4.74 8.80
C GLN A 51 2.93 -4.81 9.48
N VAL A 52 2.91 -4.68 10.81
CA VAL A 52 1.70 -4.80 11.65
C VAL A 52 0.84 -3.55 11.60
N ALA A 53 1.46 -2.36 11.67
CA ALA A 53 0.74 -1.09 11.73
C ALA A 53 0.51 -0.51 10.34
N ALA A 54 -0.72 -0.04 10.10
CA ALA A 54 -1.09 0.65 8.87
C ALA A 54 -0.30 1.98 8.73
N PRO A 55 0.15 2.34 7.52
CA PRO A 55 1.10 3.45 7.30
C PRO A 55 0.56 4.84 7.67
N VAL A 56 -0.76 5.05 7.63
CA VAL A 56 -1.40 6.35 7.86
C VAL A 56 -2.17 6.36 9.17
N THR A 57 -2.99 5.33 9.43
CA THR A 57 -3.84 5.27 10.63
C THR A 57 -3.17 4.63 11.83
N ALA A 58 -2.01 4.00 11.65
CA ALA A 58 -1.33 3.18 12.65
C ALA A 58 -2.18 2.03 13.22
N THR A 59 -3.28 1.66 12.53
CA THR A 59 -4.13 0.55 12.94
C THR A 59 -3.33 -0.75 12.88
N ALA A 60 -3.22 -1.46 14.00
CA ALA A 60 -2.49 -2.71 14.09
C ALA A 60 -3.33 -3.89 13.59
N LEU A 61 -2.76 -4.71 12.70
CA LEU A 61 -3.37 -5.92 12.15
C LEU A 61 -2.47 -7.15 12.39
N GLY A 62 -3.06 -8.34 12.28
CA GLY A 62 -2.32 -9.60 12.39
C GLY A 62 -1.39 -9.85 11.20
N ALA A 63 -0.53 -10.86 11.32
CA ALA A 63 0.47 -11.24 10.32
C ALA A 63 -0.10 -11.66 8.94
N ALA A 64 -1.41 -11.85 8.83
CA ALA A 64 -2.09 -12.15 7.57
C ALA A 64 -2.23 -10.93 6.64
N GLY A 65 -1.94 -9.72 7.13
CA GLY A 65 -2.16 -8.47 6.40
C GLY A 65 -3.63 -8.02 6.39
N PRO A 66 -3.92 -6.86 5.76
CA PRO A 66 -5.27 -6.30 5.69
C PRO A 66 -6.18 -7.04 4.70
N CYS A 67 -7.46 -7.13 5.03
CA CYS A 67 -8.49 -7.48 4.06
C CYS A 67 -8.76 -6.31 3.10
N ARG A 68 -9.49 -6.58 2.00
CA ARG A 68 -9.79 -5.56 0.98
C ARG A 68 -10.47 -4.31 1.54
N ALA A 69 -11.38 -4.45 2.51
CA ALA A 69 -12.05 -3.32 3.13
C ALA A 69 -11.08 -2.44 3.95
N GLN A 70 -10.10 -3.06 4.61
CA GLN A 70 -9.07 -2.36 5.37
C GLN A 70 -8.09 -1.62 4.45
N LEU A 71 -7.69 -2.23 3.32
CA LEU A 71 -6.89 -1.56 2.29
C LEU A 71 -7.60 -0.30 1.76
N LEU A 72 -8.89 -0.41 1.45
CA LEU A 72 -9.68 0.73 0.97
C LEU A 72 -9.82 1.83 2.03
N ALA A 73 -10.07 1.46 3.28
CA ALA A 73 -10.16 2.41 4.39
C ALA A 73 -8.84 3.17 4.58
N GLU A 74 -7.70 2.47 4.52
CA GLU A 74 -6.38 3.10 4.62
C GLU A 74 -6.08 3.98 3.41
N CYS A 75 -6.49 3.57 2.20
CA CYS A 75 -6.38 4.38 0.99
C CYS A 75 -7.14 5.71 1.13
N GLN A 76 -8.34 5.67 1.68
CA GLN A 76 -9.15 6.86 1.95
C GLN A 76 -8.52 7.74 3.03
N ALA A 77 -7.99 7.15 4.09
CA ALA A 77 -7.27 7.88 5.13
C ALA A 77 -6.01 8.57 4.57
N ALA A 78 -5.26 7.90 3.68
CA ALA A 78 -4.11 8.49 2.99
C ALA A 78 -4.52 9.70 2.14
N ALA A 79 -5.62 9.59 1.39
CA ALA A 79 -6.16 10.70 0.60
C ALA A 79 -6.57 11.91 1.47
N VAL A 80 -7.18 11.68 2.63
CA VAL A 80 -7.47 12.75 3.61
C VAL A 80 -6.17 13.39 4.07
N ARG A 81 -5.19 12.58 4.50
CA ARG A 81 -3.92 13.10 5.03
C ARG A 81 -3.13 13.92 4.01
N VAL A 82 -3.15 13.54 2.73
CA VAL A 82 -2.55 14.32 1.64
C VAL A 82 -3.21 15.70 1.53
N ARG A 83 -4.54 15.78 1.57
CA ARG A 83 -5.26 17.06 1.52
C ARG A 83 -4.95 17.92 2.74
N ASP A 84 -4.99 17.36 3.94
CA ASP A 84 -4.69 18.09 5.17
C ASP A 84 -3.27 18.67 5.15
N ALA A 85 -2.28 17.90 4.67
CA ALA A 85 -0.91 18.38 4.54
C ALA A 85 -0.79 19.53 3.53
N LEU A 86 -1.49 19.46 2.40
CA LEU A 86 -1.54 20.54 1.42
C LEU A 86 -2.18 21.81 1.99
N GLU A 87 -3.30 21.69 2.69
CA GLU A 87 -3.99 22.82 3.33
C GLU A 87 -3.14 23.48 4.44
N ALA A 88 -2.38 22.67 5.18
CA ALA A 88 -1.49 23.13 6.24
C ALA A 88 -0.12 23.63 5.73
N GLY A 89 0.20 23.46 4.44
CA GLY A 89 1.54 23.75 3.90
C GLY A 89 2.64 22.86 4.51
N ALA A 90 2.29 21.65 4.97
CA ALA A 90 3.19 20.68 5.58
C ALA A 90 3.71 19.65 4.56
N ASP A 91 4.72 18.88 4.96
CA ASP A 91 5.20 17.75 4.15
C ASP A 91 4.18 16.61 4.15
N GLY A 92 3.64 16.30 2.96
CA GLY A 92 2.71 15.20 2.71
C GLY A 92 3.29 14.06 1.88
N ALA A 93 4.61 14.04 1.62
CA ALA A 93 5.21 13.12 0.66
C ALA A 93 4.99 11.64 1.03
N GLY A 94 5.14 11.28 2.31
CA GLY A 94 4.88 9.92 2.78
C GLY A 94 3.42 9.49 2.61
N ALA A 95 2.48 10.37 2.95
CA ALA A 95 1.05 10.11 2.76
C ALA A 95 0.70 9.95 1.27
N LEU A 96 1.34 10.74 0.39
CA LEU A 96 1.16 10.64 -1.06
C LEU A 96 1.70 9.31 -1.60
N GLY A 97 2.88 8.88 -1.17
CA GLY A 97 3.44 7.58 -1.54
C GLY A 97 2.56 6.42 -1.10
N ALA A 98 2.10 6.45 0.15
CA ALA A 98 1.17 5.46 0.67
C ALA A 98 -0.15 5.46 -0.12
N TYR A 99 -0.71 6.63 -0.41
CA TYR A 99 -1.93 6.77 -1.21
C TYR A 99 -1.78 6.15 -2.60
N GLN A 100 -0.70 6.44 -3.34
CA GLN A 100 -0.53 5.91 -4.70
C GLN A 100 -0.37 4.38 -4.70
N ALA A 101 0.38 3.84 -3.75
CA ALA A 101 0.54 2.39 -3.60
C ALA A 101 -0.80 1.71 -3.25
N LEU A 102 -1.55 2.25 -2.28
CA LEU A 102 -2.85 1.72 -1.86
C LEU A 102 -3.91 1.86 -2.97
N ALA A 103 -3.91 2.96 -3.72
CA ALA A 103 -4.80 3.17 -4.86
C ALA A 103 -4.56 2.13 -5.96
N TRP A 104 -3.30 1.81 -6.26
CA TRP A 104 -2.96 0.75 -7.21
C TRP A 104 -3.38 -0.64 -6.71
N LEU A 105 -3.15 -0.96 -5.43
CA LEU A 105 -3.61 -2.21 -4.81
C LEU A 105 -5.14 -2.34 -4.80
N CYS A 106 -5.86 -1.23 -4.64
CA CYS A 106 -7.32 -1.19 -4.67
C CYS A 106 -7.91 -1.18 -6.09
N GLY A 107 -7.07 -1.03 -7.13
CA GLY A 107 -7.50 -0.96 -8.53
C GLY A 107 -8.04 0.41 -8.95
N HIS A 108 -7.73 1.47 -8.20
CA HIS A 108 -8.04 2.84 -8.60
C HIS A 108 -7.07 3.37 -9.65
N HIS A 109 -5.83 2.86 -9.65
CA HIS A 109 -4.81 3.13 -10.68
C HIS A 109 -4.33 1.82 -11.29
N ASP A 110 -4.04 1.85 -12.59
CA ASP A 110 -3.45 0.73 -13.32
C ASP A 110 -1.92 0.74 -13.20
N ASP A 111 -1.32 1.91 -13.22
CA ASP A 111 0.12 2.08 -13.08
C ASP A 111 0.56 2.03 -11.62
N ARG A 112 1.65 1.30 -11.36
CA ARG A 112 2.34 1.31 -10.07
C ARG A 112 3.20 2.57 -9.93
N PRO A 113 3.28 3.16 -8.72
CA PRO A 113 4.11 4.33 -8.45
C PRO A 113 5.62 4.06 -8.52
#